data_AF-A0A924VBT1-F1
#
_entry.id   AF-A0A924VBT1-F1
#
_cell.length_a   1.000
_cell.length_b   1.000
_cell.length_c   1.000
_cell.angle_alpha   90.00
_cell.angle_beta   90.00
_cell.angle_gamma   90.00
#
_symmetry.space_group_name_H-M   'P 1'
#
loop_
_entity.id
_entity.type
_entity.pdbx_description
1 polymer ?
#
loop_
_entity_poly.entity_id
_entity_poly.type
_entity_poly.pdbx_seq_one_letter_code
_entity_poly.pdbx_strand_id
1 'polypeptide(L)' 'MQKFSDVLSTLDNTDHVQRIELYHEDGSTAGIIENKPGSQGSVKLFHHLYKMYGSIS' A
#
# COMPACT_ATOMS: atom_id res chain seq x y z
N MET A 1 -18.88 -4.44 13.56
CA MET A 1 -17.76 -3.69 12.96
C MET A 1 -16.81 -4.72 12.37
N GLN A 2 -16.51 -4.64 11.06
CA GLN A 2 -15.55 -5.56 10.43
C GLN A 2 -14.13 -5.24 10.93
N LYS A 3 -13.30 -6.26 11.21
CA LYS A 3 -11.92 -6.00 11.62
C LYS A 3 -11.09 -5.59 10.40
N PHE A 4 -10.18 -4.65 10.62
CA PHE A 4 -9.25 -4.22 9.57
C PHE A 4 -8.43 -5.38 9.00
N SER A 5 -8.02 -6.34 9.84
CA SER A 5 -7.34 -7.58 9.42
C SER A 5 -8.16 -8.41 8.44
N ASP A 6 -9.48 -8.43 8.59
CA ASP A 6 -10.37 -9.21 7.73
C ASP A 6 -10.44 -8.56 6.35
N VAL A 7 -10.45 -7.22 6.28
CA VAL A 7 -10.38 -6.46 5.02
C VAL A 7 -9.02 -6.68 4.32
N LEU A 8 -7.91 -6.59 5.05
CA LEU A 8 -6.58 -6.83 4.47
C LEU A 8 -6.43 -8.22 3.85
N SER A 9 -7.15 -9.21 4.39
CA SER A 9 -7.12 -10.59 3.92
C SER A 9 -7.86 -10.78 2.60
N THR A 10 -8.76 -9.86 2.22
CA THR A 10 -9.46 -9.89 0.93
C THR A 10 -8.69 -9.18 -0.19
N LEU A 11 -7.59 -8.50 0.11
CA LEU A 11 -6.78 -7.78 -0.88
C LEU A 11 -5.81 -8.73 -1.60
N ASP A 12 -5.45 -8.33 -2.83
CA ASP A 12 -4.46 -9.05 -3.65
C ASP A 12 -3.15 -9.31 -2.88
N ASN A 13 -2.49 -10.41 -3.23
CA ASN A 13 -1.16 -10.71 -2.73
C ASN A 13 -0.14 -9.68 -3.25
N THR A 14 0.76 -9.21 -2.37
CA THR A 14 1.82 -8.24 -2.69
C THR A 14 3.22 -8.73 -2.36
N ASP A 15 3.44 -10.04 -2.25
CA ASP A 15 4.74 -10.64 -1.93
C ASP A 15 5.80 -10.33 -3.00
N HIS A 16 5.36 -10.07 -4.23
CA HIS A 16 6.20 -9.64 -5.35
C HIS A 16 6.58 -8.14 -5.31
N VAL A 17 5.92 -7.35 -4.46
CA VAL A 17 6.20 -5.91 -4.32
C VAL A 17 7.34 -5.73 -3.34
N GLN A 18 8.45 -5.12 -3.79
CA GLN A 18 9.60 -4.88 -2.93
C GLN A 18 9.40 -3.65 -2.02
N ARG A 19 8.88 -2.56 -2.59
CA ARG A 19 8.55 -1.32 -1.89
C ARG A 19 7.53 -0.51 -2.68
N ILE A 20 6.88 0.44 -2.01
CA ILE A 20 6.06 1.48 -2.63
C ILE A 20 6.74 2.82 -2.34
N GLU A 21 7.00 3.59 -3.39
CA GLU A 21 7.50 4.96 -3.27
C GLU A 21 6.32 5.92 -3.45
N LEU A 22 6.15 6.83 -2.51
CA LEU A 22 5.10 7.82 -2.51
C LEU A 22 5.70 9.17 -2.91
N TYR A 23 5.00 9.89 -3.76
CA TYR A 23 5.38 11.22 -4.22
C TYR A 23 4.22 12.19 -4.01
N HIS A 24 4.56 13.44 -3.71
CA HIS A 24 3.63 14.55 -3.79
C HIS A 24 3.33 14.91 -5.25
N GLU A 25 2.33 15.75 -5.48
CA GLU A 25 1.96 16.21 -6.83
C GLU A 25 3.09 16.96 -7.55
N ASP A 26 3.98 17.60 -6.77
CA ASP A 26 5.18 18.29 -7.29
C ASP A 26 6.35 17.34 -7.61
N GLY A 27 6.15 16.02 -7.43
CA GLY A 27 7.15 14.99 -7.66
C GLY A 27 8.16 14.81 -6.53
N SER A 28 8.06 15.57 -5.44
CA SER A 28 8.92 15.37 -4.27
C SER A 28 8.55 14.08 -3.52
N THR A 29 9.55 13.41 -2.94
CA THR A 29 9.34 12.14 -2.22
C THR A 29 8.56 12.38 -0.93
N ALA A 30 7.37 11.80 -0.83
CA ALA A 30 6.54 11.80 0.37
C ALA A 30 6.95 10.67 1.35
N GLY A 31 7.51 9.58 0.84
CA GLY A 31 8.02 8.49 1.67
C GLY A 31 8.18 7.16 0.93
N ILE A 32 8.65 6.15 1.64
CA ILE A 32 8.84 4.79 1.12
C ILE A 32 8.24 3.79 2.09
N ILE A 33 7.42 2.87 1.58
CA ILE A 33 6.90 1.72 2.31
C ILE A 33 7.65 0.49 1.80
N GLU A 34 8.66 0.05 2.54
CA GLU A 34 9.35 -1.21 2.26
C GLU A 34 8.46 -2.39 2.60
N ASN A 35 8.50 -3.45 1.79
CA ASN A 35 7.88 -4.72 2.12
C ASN A 35 8.80 -5.54 3.04
N LYS A 36 8.57 -5.42 4.34
CA LYS A 36 9.32 -6.12 5.39
C LYS A 36 8.35 -6.70 6.42
N PRO A 37 8.80 -7.64 7.26
CA PRO A 37 7.96 -8.15 8.35
C PRO A 37 7.39 -6.99 9.19
N GLY A 38 6.07 -6.96 9.34
CA GLY A 38 5.35 -5.89 10.05
C GLY A 38 4.76 -4.77 9.16
N SER A 39 5.23 -4.58 7.92
CA SER A 39 4.68 -3.55 7.01
C SER A 39 3.80 -4.10 5.87
N GLN A 40 3.69 -5.43 5.75
CA GLN A 40 2.94 -6.11 4.69
C GLN A 40 1.49 -5.65 4.55
N GLY A 41 0.83 -5.34 5.67
CA GLY A 41 -0.54 -4.79 5.65
C GLY A 41 -0.63 -3.44 4.94
N SER A 42 0.32 -2.53 5.22
CA SER A 42 0.41 -1.23 4.55
C SER A 42 0.73 -1.40 3.06
N VAL A 43 1.65 -2.31 2.71
CA VAL A 43 1.97 -2.59 1.30
C VAL A 43 0.73 -3.06 0.55
N LYS A 44 -0.04 -4.02 1.10
CA LYS A 44 -1.30 -4.48 0.51
C LYS A 44 -2.31 -3.35 0.31
N LEU A 45 -2.51 -2.53 1.34
CA LEU A 45 -3.47 -1.43 1.30
C LEU A 45 -3.10 -0.40 0.24
N PHE A 46 -1.87 0.13 0.27
CA PHE A 46 -1.44 1.18 -0.66
C PHE A 46 -1.37 0.66 -2.11
N HIS A 47 -0.96 -0.58 -2.32
CA HIS A 47 -0.99 -1.21 -3.64
C HIS A 47 -2.43 -1.33 -4.18
N HIS A 48 -3.37 -1.77 -3.35
CA HIS A 48 -4.78 -1.87 -3.75
C HIS A 48 -5.36 -0.49 -4.08
N LEU A 49 -5.14 0.52 -3.22
CA LEU A 49 -5.61 1.88 -3.47
C LEU A 49 -5.04 2.45 -4.77
N TYR A 50 -3.75 2.24 -5.03
CA TYR A 50 -3.14 2.64 -6.30
C TYR A 50 -3.78 1.95 -7.51
N LYS A 51 -4.02 0.63 -7.45
CA LYS A 51 -4.68 -0.10 -8.55
C LYS A 51 -6.10 0.37 -8.83
N MET A 52 -6.82 0.80 -7.79
CA MET A 52 -8.22 1.22 -7.91
C MET A 52 -8.37 2.68 -8.36
N TYR A 53 -7.50 3.56 -7.87
CA TYR A 53 -7.69 5.02 -7.98
C TYR A 53 -6.53 5.76 -8.66
N GLY A 54 -5.38 5.13 -8.84
CA GLY A 54 -4.18 5.73 -9.44
C GLY A 54 -3.42 6.68 -8.52
N SER A 55 -4.11 7.48 -7.71
CA SER A 55 -3.51 8.35 -6.68
C SER A 55 -4.35 8.38 -5.40
N ILE A 56 -3.76 8.87 -4.32
CA ILE A 56 -4.42 9.08 -3.03
C ILE A 56 -4.23 10.56 -2.69
N SER A 57 -5.33 11.28 -2.52
CA SER A 57 -5.39 12.73 -2.26
C SER A 57 -6.14 13.03 -0.97
#